data_AF-A0A2U1NEW8-F1
#
_entry.id   AF-A0A2U1NEW8-F1
#
_cell.length_a   1.000
_cell.length_b   1.000
_cell.length_c   1.000
_cell.angle_alpha   90.00
_cell.angle_beta   90.00
_cell.angle_gamma   90.00
#
_symmetry.space_group_name_H-M   'P 1'
#
loop_
_entity.id
_entity.type
_entity.pdbx_description
1 polymer ?
#
loop_
_entity_poly.entity_id
_entity_poly.type
_entity_poly.pdbx_seq_one_letter_code
_entity_poly.pdbx_strand_id
1 'polypeptide(L)'
;MARCLNWNAVLLKFSSRLSSWKARLLSVGGRLTLIRSVLSNLPIYYMSLYPVPVAIRKKLEAMRNKFFIGGDPDEKKLTWIKWDKSLASKREGGLGIGSIFGLRGINCDTITRPKRSTWGSILSSINSLKSKGIDLFSFCSRKIGNGLDSSFWFDTWCGNQPLKTMYPRVFLLDTDKRCSIASRVGLNDWSLVLRRDPRGGVELVQFNALQNVIRNTILSDQRDIWQWSLDGSSGFSVASIRSLVDSRLLVTCNEATRWNRLLPIKVNVFLWRLKLNKLPSRVTNMVATSSNFMFCTNWEVA
;
A
#
# COMPACT_ATOMS: atom_id res chain seq x y z
N MET A 1 -2.95 21.98 -22.05
CA MET A 1 -3.12 23.09 -21.07
C MET A 1 -4.48 23.05 -20.36
N ALA A 2 -5.60 22.75 -21.03
CA ALA A 2 -6.95 22.71 -20.42
C ALA A 2 -7.07 21.83 -19.15
N ARG A 3 -6.43 20.66 -19.12
CA ARG A 3 -6.47 19.75 -17.95
C ARG A 3 -5.90 20.36 -16.68
N CYS A 4 -4.97 21.31 -16.75
CA CYS A 4 -4.43 21.99 -15.57
C CYS A 4 -5.39 23.07 -15.04
N LEU A 5 -6.16 23.72 -15.93
CA LEU A 5 -7.11 24.76 -15.56
C LEU A 5 -8.23 24.24 -14.66
N ASN A 6 -8.69 23.01 -14.90
CA ASN A 6 -9.70 22.35 -14.06
C ASN A 6 -9.26 22.16 -12.60
N TRP A 7 -7.95 22.18 -12.33
CA TRP A 7 -7.40 22.07 -10.98
C TRP A 7 -7.16 23.41 -10.30
N ASN A 8 -7.41 24.54 -10.99
CA ASN A 8 -7.24 25.87 -10.40
C ASN A 8 -8.12 26.06 -9.17
N ALA A 9 -9.36 25.56 -9.18
CA ALA A 9 -10.23 25.63 -7.99
C ALA A 9 -9.61 24.96 -6.76
N VAL A 10 -8.95 23.81 -6.94
CA VAL A 10 -8.24 23.10 -5.86
C VAL A 10 -7.02 23.89 -5.41
N LEU A 11 -6.22 24.39 -6.35
CA LEU A 11 -5.04 25.21 -6.06
C LEU A 11 -5.40 26.51 -5.33
N LEU A 12 -6.49 27.17 -5.71
CA LEU A 12 -7.01 28.36 -5.06
C LEU A 12 -7.51 28.03 -3.65
N LYS A 13 -8.19 26.90 -3.47
CA LYS A 13 -8.62 26.44 -2.14
C LYS A 13 -7.43 26.13 -1.22
N PHE A 14 -6.37 25.53 -1.75
CA PHE A 14 -5.09 25.38 -1.02
C PHE A 14 -4.50 26.73 -0.64
N SER A 15 -4.40 27.63 -1.60
CA SER A 15 -3.80 28.96 -1.42
C SER A 15 -4.57 29.80 -0.40
N SER A 16 -5.91 29.76 -0.44
CA SER A 16 -6.79 30.44 0.52
C SER A 16 -6.64 29.90 1.95
N ARG A 17 -6.50 28.58 2.12
CA ARG A 17 -6.22 28.00 3.45
C ARG A 17 -4.82 28.38 3.95
N LEU A 18 -3.83 28.34 3.07
CA LEU A 18 -2.45 28.70 3.39
C LEU A 18 -2.28 30.18 3.72
N SER A 19 -3.02 31.08 3.05
CA SER A 19 -2.98 32.51 3.36
C SER A 19 -3.64 32.83 4.70
N SER A 20 -4.70 32.11 5.06
CA SER A 20 -5.35 32.21 6.37
C SER A 20 -4.42 31.72 7.50
N TRP A 21 -3.65 30.65 7.26
CA TRP A 21 -2.69 30.12 8.22
C TRP A 21 -1.32 30.75 8.07
N LYS A 22 -1.08 31.87 8.75
CA LYS A 22 0.25 32.49 8.82
C LYS A 22 1.27 31.49 9.38
N ALA A 23 2.08 30.90 8.50
CA ALA A 23 2.93 29.75 8.84
C ALA A 23 3.98 30.09 9.89
N ARG A 24 4.38 31.37 9.96
CA ARG A 24 5.30 31.95 10.94
C ARG A 24 4.75 31.94 12.38
N LEU A 25 3.44 32.08 12.55
CA LEU A 25 2.79 32.08 13.87
C LEU A 25 2.56 30.67 14.41
N LEU A 26 2.71 29.65 13.56
CA LEU A 26 2.46 28.26 13.92
C LEU A 26 3.76 27.54 14.26
N SER A 27 3.70 26.80 15.38
CA SER A 27 4.75 25.84 15.71
C SER A 27 4.91 24.80 14.57
N VAL A 28 6.09 24.19 14.47
CA VAL A 28 6.33 23.13 13.48
C VAL A 28 5.35 21.97 13.66
N GLY A 29 4.97 21.67 14.91
CA GLY A 29 3.93 20.68 15.22
C GLY A 29 2.54 21.09 14.71
N GLY A 30 2.14 22.35 14.92
CA GLY A 30 0.85 22.86 14.41
C GLY A 30 0.76 22.80 12.89
N ARG A 31 1.84 23.19 12.19
CA ARG A 31 1.94 23.07 10.72
C ARG A 31 1.84 21.62 10.27
N LEU A 32 2.54 20.71 10.93
CA LEU A 32 2.47 19.27 10.63
C LEU A 32 1.05 18.73 10.78
N THR A 33 0.35 19.09 11.86
CA THR A 33 -1.04 18.68 12.11
C THR A 33 -1.97 19.19 11.02
N LEU A 34 -1.90 20.47 10.64
CA LEU A 34 -2.75 21.06 9.58
C LEU A 34 -2.50 20.45 8.20
N ILE A 35 -1.24 20.11 7.89
CA ILE A 35 -0.92 19.40 6.65
C ILE A 35 -1.63 18.04 6.63
N ARG A 36 -1.57 17.29 7.73
CA ARG A 36 -2.16 15.95 7.80
C ARG A 36 -3.68 15.98 7.80
N SER A 37 -4.28 16.87 8.58
CA SER A 37 -5.74 16.91 8.74
C SER A 37 -6.47 17.57 7.57
N VAL A 38 -5.88 18.62 6.96
CA VAL A 38 -6.58 19.41 5.94
C VAL A 38 -5.92 19.27 4.57
N LEU A 39 -4.65 19.64 4.42
CA LEU A 39 -4.01 19.69 3.09
C LEU A 39 -3.83 18.30 2.45
N SER A 40 -3.79 17.25 3.25
CA SER A 40 -3.72 15.87 2.75
C SER A 40 -5.09 15.35 2.31
N ASN A 41 -6.18 15.85 2.89
CA ASN A 41 -7.55 15.39 2.64
C ASN A 41 -8.26 16.19 1.54
N LEU A 42 -8.01 17.51 1.46
CA LEU A 42 -8.61 18.41 0.48
C LEU A 42 -8.56 17.91 -0.99
N PRO A 43 -7.42 17.41 -1.50
CA PRO A 43 -7.35 17.02 -2.90
C PRO A 43 -7.93 15.63 -3.15
N ILE A 44 -8.18 14.80 -2.12
CA ILE A 44 -8.57 13.38 -2.27
C ILE A 44 -9.87 13.25 -3.08
N TYR A 45 -10.85 14.11 -2.81
CA TYR A 45 -12.13 14.09 -3.53
C TYR A 45 -11.95 14.32 -5.04
N TYR A 46 -11.29 15.41 -5.40
CA TYR A 46 -11.03 15.76 -6.80
C TYR A 46 -10.13 14.74 -7.49
N MET A 47 -9.18 14.18 -6.72
CA MET A 47 -8.35 13.08 -7.18
C MET A 47 -9.19 11.86 -7.51
N SER A 48 -10.19 11.51 -6.71
CA SER A 48 -11.10 10.38 -7.02
C SER A 48 -11.79 10.56 -8.39
N LEU A 49 -12.26 11.77 -8.69
CA LEU A 49 -13.00 12.06 -9.91
C LEU A 49 -12.12 12.20 -11.16
N TYR A 50 -10.96 12.87 -11.04
CA TYR A 50 -10.13 13.22 -12.20
C TYR A 50 -8.66 12.82 -12.02
N PRO A 51 -7.99 12.38 -13.09
CA PRO A 51 -6.55 12.16 -13.07
C PRO A 51 -5.80 13.49 -12.90
N VAL A 52 -4.85 13.53 -11.96
CA VAL A 52 -4.07 14.73 -11.62
C VAL A 52 -2.86 14.83 -12.56
N PRO A 53 -2.71 15.93 -13.33
CA PRO A 53 -1.49 16.19 -14.09
C PRO A 53 -0.26 16.29 -13.19
N VAL A 54 0.90 15.79 -13.64
CA VAL A 54 2.15 15.79 -12.87
C VAL A 54 2.54 17.20 -12.40
N ALA A 55 2.33 18.22 -13.22
CA ALA A 55 2.59 19.62 -12.87
C ALA A 55 1.78 20.09 -11.66
N ILE A 56 0.48 19.77 -11.62
CA ILE A 56 -0.41 20.12 -10.48
C ILE A 56 0.04 19.39 -9.22
N ARG A 57 0.40 18.11 -9.36
CA ARG A 57 0.88 17.29 -8.25
C ARG A 57 2.15 17.85 -7.62
N LYS A 58 3.14 18.19 -8.45
CA LYS A 58 4.38 18.86 -8.01
C LYS A 58 4.09 20.21 -7.34
N LYS A 59 3.15 20.99 -7.88
CA LYS A 59 2.74 22.27 -7.30
C LYS A 59 2.08 22.13 -5.92
N LEU A 60 1.19 21.15 -5.74
CA LEU A 60 0.55 20.87 -4.45
C LEU A 60 1.57 20.42 -3.39
N GLU A 61 2.51 19.56 -3.76
CA GLU A 61 3.57 19.10 -2.85
C GLU A 61 4.54 20.23 -2.49
N ALA A 62 4.88 21.09 -3.45
CA ALA A 62 5.68 22.28 -3.19
C ALA A 62 5.00 23.22 -2.19
N MET A 63 3.68 23.45 -2.31
CA MET A 63 2.91 24.22 -1.35
C MET A 63 2.92 23.61 0.06
N ARG A 64 2.75 22.27 0.18
CA ARG A 64 2.83 21.56 1.47
C ARG A 64 4.20 21.68 2.12
N ASN A 65 5.28 21.48 1.34
CA ASN A 65 6.65 21.60 1.82
C ASN A 65 6.95 23.03 2.30
N LYS A 66 6.57 24.04 1.50
CA LYS A 66 6.78 25.45 1.82
C LYS A 66 6.08 25.86 3.12
N PHE A 67 4.84 25.41 3.30
CA PHE A 67 4.11 25.61 4.55
C PHE A 67 4.78 24.89 5.73
N PHE A 68 5.25 23.64 5.54
CA PHE A 68 5.91 22.88 6.59
C PHE A 68 7.18 23.56 7.12
N ILE A 69 8.05 24.09 6.24
CA ILE A 69 9.24 24.86 6.65
C ILE A 69 8.88 26.24 7.24
N GLY A 70 7.64 26.68 7.05
CA GLY A 70 7.09 27.93 7.57
C GLY A 70 7.59 29.11 6.78
N GLY A 71 7.57 28.99 5.45
CA GLY A 71 7.72 30.13 4.55
C GLY A 71 6.34 30.62 4.11
N ASP A 72 6.15 31.93 4.09
CA ASP A 72 4.96 32.57 3.52
C ASP A 72 5.03 32.56 1.98
N PRO A 73 3.89 32.72 1.26
CA PRO A 73 3.79 32.49 -0.19
C PRO A 73 4.86 33.15 -1.06
N ASP A 74 5.43 34.27 -0.62
CA ASP A 74 6.43 35.05 -1.37
C ASP A 74 7.87 34.87 -0.86
N GLU A 75 8.06 34.23 0.30
CA GLU A 75 9.39 34.05 0.89
C GLU A 75 10.10 32.79 0.39
N LYS A 76 11.41 32.91 0.10
CA LYS A 76 12.29 31.76 -0.14
C LYS A 76 12.95 31.36 1.18
N LYS A 77 12.70 30.13 1.63
CA LYS A 77 13.27 29.58 2.87
C LYS A 77 14.03 28.29 2.59
N LEU A 78 15.18 28.12 3.23
CA LEU A 78 16.03 26.96 3.04
C LEU A 78 15.33 25.68 3.52
N THR A 79 15.39 24.62 2.72
CA THR A 79 14.88 23.29 3.07
C THR A 79 16.01 22.44 3.63
N TRP A 80 16.07 22.31 4.96
CA TRP A 80 17.12 21.53 5.63
C TRP A 80 16.99 20.01 5.43
N ILE A 81 15.78 19.54 5.18
CA ILE A 81 15.47 18.12 4.99
C ILE A 81 14.71 17.97 3.68
N LYS A 82 15.11 16.98 2.87
CA LYS A 82 14.40 16.63 1.64
C LYS A 82 12.94 16.33 1.94
N TRP A 83 12.03 16.88 1.15
CA TRP A 83 10.58 16.70 1.38
C TRP A 83 10.17 15.23 1.36
N ASP A 84 10.71 14.44 0.44
CA ASP A 84 10.42 13.00 0.33
C ASP A 84 10.71 12.23 1.63
N LYS A 85 11.76 12.62 2.36
CA LYS A 85 12.08 12.05 3.67
C LYS A 85 11.06 12.43 4.74
N SER A 86 10.47 13.62 4.64
CA SER A 86 9.40 14.05 5.55
C SER A 86 8.09 13.31 5.26
N LEU A 87 7.86 12.94 4.00
CA LEU A 87 6.69 12.18 3.55
C LEU A 87 6.70 10.72 4.01
N ALA A 88 7.89 10.11 4.08
CA ALA A 88 8.09 8.70 4.44
C ALA A 88 7.42 8.32 5.77
N SER A 89 7.13 7.03 5.94
CA SER A 89 6.50 6.52 7.15
C SER A 89 7.42 6.73 8.36
N LYS A 90 6.86 6.74 9.58
CA LYS A 90 7.71 6.81 10.79
C LYS A 90 8.62 5.59 10.92
N ARG A 91 8.20 4.44 10.40
CA ARG A 91 9.01 3.21 10.41
C ARG A 91 10.26 3.34 9.54
N GLU A 92 10.20 4.14 8.49
CA GLU A 92 11.31 4.43 7.58
C GLU A 92 12.07 5.72 7.94
N GLY A 93 11.83 6.28 9.13
CA GLY A 93 12.55 7.47 9.60
C GLY A 93 11.99 8.81 9.09
N GLY A 94 10.78 8.83 8.53
CA GLY A 94 10.04 10.04 8.17
C GLY A 94 9.05 10.52 9.23
N LEU A 95 8.18 11.47 8.87
CA LEU A 95 7.15 12.04 9.76
C LEU A 95 5.76 11.39 9.58
N GLY A 96 5.60 10.54 8.56
CA GLY A 96 4.33 9.91 8.20
C GLY A 96 3.29 10.92 7.70
N ILE A 97 3.74 11.94 6.95
CA ILE A 97 2.85 12.90 6.28
C ILE A 97 2.11 12.23 5.13
N GLY A 98 2.75 11.27 4.46
CA GLY A 98 2.21 10.58 3.30
C GLY A 98 2.26 11.47 2.06
N SER A 99 2.74 10.87 0.97
CA SER A 99 2.82 11.55 -0.31
C SER A 99 1.45 11.64 -0.98
N ILE A 100 1.18 12.78 -1.63
CA ILE A 100 0.12 12.91 -2.64
C ILE A 100 0.44 12.03 -3.84
N PHE A 101 1.73 11.77 -4.13
CA PHE A 101 2.15 10.83 -5.16
C PHE A 101 1.66 9.39 -4.86
N GLY A 102 1.56 9.00 -3.58
CA GLY A 102 1.08 7.68 -3.16
C GLY A 102 -0.45 7.52 -3.21
N LEU A 103 -1.22 8.62 -3.19
CA LEU A 103 -2.70 8.59 -3.24
C LEU A 103 -3.27 8.03 -4.56
N ARG A 104 -2.45 7.99 -5.61
CA ARG A 104 -2.69 7.25 -6.86
C ARG A 104 -1.35 6.78 -7.39
N GLY A 105 -0.75 5.83 -6.67
CA GLY A 105 0.57 5.28 -6.94
C GLY A 105 0.68 4.53 -8.26
N ILE A 106 0.46 5.16 -9.40
CA ILE A 106 0.92 4.75 -10.72
C ILE A 106 1.28 6.04 -11.47
N ASN A 107 2.44 6.05 -12.12
CA ASN A 107 2.71 7.02 -13.17
C ASN A 107 1.64 6.81 -14.25
N CYS A 108 0.53 7.52 -14.12
CA CYS A 108 -0.52 7.57 -15.11
C CYS A 108 -0.13 8.47 -16.29
N ASP A 109 1.18 8.57 -16.57
CA ASP A 109 1.73 9.27 -17.74
C ASP A 109 1.28 8.59 -19.03
N THR A 110 0.75 7.36 -18.94
CA THR A 110 0.12 6.63 -20.05
C THR A 110 -1.39 6.78 -20.13
N ILE A 111 -2.04 7.69 -19.38
CA ILE A 111 -3.40 8.18 -19.73
C ILE A 111 -3.29 9.21 -20.88
N THR A 112 -2.54 8.84 -21.91
CA THR A 112 -2.56 9.43 -23.25
C THR A 112 -3.21 8.41 -24.18
N ARG A 113 -4.51 8.14 -23.94
CA ARG A 113 -5.54 7.68 -24.89
C ARG A 113 -6.71 7.07 -24.08
N PRO A 114 -7.93 7.60 -24.19
CA PRO A 114 -9.11 6.89 -23.71
C PRO A 114 -9.42 5.78 -24.72
N LYS A 115 -8.70 4.65 -24.65
CA LYS A 115 -9.03 3.45 -25.43
C LYS A 115 -9.31 2.22 -24.56
N ARG A 116 -9.33 2.36 -23.24
CA ARG A 116 -9.62 1.24 -22.33
C ARG A 116 -10.68 1.66 -21.32
N SER A 117 -11.58 0.73 -21.02
CA SER A 117 -12.59 0.84 -19.98
C SER A 117 -11.97 1.26 -18.64
N THR A 118 -12.77 1.78 -17.72
CA THR A 118 -12.38 2.05 -16.33
C THR A 118 -11.64 0.86 -15.71
N TRP A 119 -12.11 -0.36 -15.97
CA TRP A 119 -11.43 -1.60 -15.56
C TRP A 119 -10.05 -1.80 -16.22
N GLY A 120 -9.93 -1.51 -17.52
CA GLY A 120 -8.64 -1.59 -18.20
C GLY A 120 -7.60 -0.59 -17.68
N SER A 121 -8.04 0.56 -17.14
CA SER A 121 -7.18 1.53 -16.45
C SER A 121 -6.74 1.05 -15.06
N ILE A 122 -7.59 0.30 -14.36
CA ILE A 122 -7.25 -0.34 -13.08
C ILE A 122 -6.25 -1.48 -13.32
N LEU A 123 -6.48 -2.31 -14.34
CA LEU A 123 -5.55 -3.38 -14.72
C LEU A 123 -4.18 -2.84 -15.15
N SER A 124 -4.13 -1.78 -15.96
CA SER A 124 -2.85 -1.16 -16.34
C SER A 124 -2.12 -0.59 -15.12
N SER A 125 -2.88 -0.08 -14.16
CA SER A 125 -2.37 0.43 -12.91
C SER A 125 -1.73 -0.68 -12.05
N ILE A 126 -2.42 -1.80 -11.90
CA ILE A 126 -1.90 -2.97 -11.19
C ILE A 126 -0.63 -3.50 -11.88
N ASN A 127 -0.62 -3.56 -13.21
CA ASN A 127 0.56 -3.99 -13.97
C ASN A 127 1.76 -3.04 -13.79
N SER A 128 1.51 -1.72 -13.68
CA SER A 128 2.58 -0.76 -13.37
C SER A 128 3.11 -0.89 -11.94
N LEU A 129 2.32 -1.38 -10.99
CA LEU A 129 2.81 -1.72 -9.65
C LEU A 129 3.64 -2.99 -9.68
N LYS A 130 3.20 -3.99 -10.46
CA LYS A 130 3.95 -5.22 -10.68
C LYS A 130 5.33 -4.96 -11.27
N SER A 131 5.46 -4.05 -12.24
CA SER A 131 6.76 -3.64 -12.79
C SER A 131 7.67 -2.94 -11.78
N LYS A 132 7.13 -2.42 -10.68
CA LYS A 132 7.87 -1.82 -9.57
C LYS A 132 8.10 -2.81 -8.41
N GLY A 133 7.84 -4.09 -8.62
CA GLY A 133 8.05 -5.16 -7.65
C GLY A 133 6.94 -5.30 -6.60
N ILE A 134 5.75 -4.74 -6.83
CA ILE A 134 4.58 -4.89 -5.96
C ILE A 134 3.51 -5.68 -6.73
N ASP A 135 3.45 -6.99 -6.51
CA ASP A 135 2.38 -7.83 -7.06
C ASP A 135 1.18 -7.88 -6.10
N LEU A 136 0.14 -7.08 -6.37
CA LEU A 136 -1.03 -6.99 -5.50
C LEU A 136 -1.75 -8.32 -5.35
N PHE A 137 -1.85 -9.09 -6.44
CA PHE A 137 -2.61 -10.34 -6.44
C PHE A 137 -1.91 -11.45 -5.68
N SER A 138 -0.58 -11.42 -5.54
CA SER A 138 0.12 -12.39 -4.69
C SER A 138 -0.20 -12.23 -3.20
N PHE A 139 -0.68 -11.06 -2.79
CA PHE A 139 -1.05 -10.81 -1.40
C PHE A 139 -2.50 -11.20 -1.08
N CYS A 140 -3.35 -11.34 -2.11
CA CYS A 140 -4.73 -11.82 -2.00
C CYS A 140 -4.77 -13.34 -2.09
N SER A 141 -5.01 -14.02 -0.97
CA SER A 141 -5.31 -15.45 -0.97
C SER A 141 -6.78 -15.67 -0.64
N ARG A 142 -7.34 -16.80 -1.08
CA ARG A 142 -8.72 -17.17 -0.76
C ARG A 142 -8.70 -18.15 0.40
N LYS A 143 -9.35 -17.80 1.51
CA LYS A 143 -9.59 -18.70 2.64
C LYS A 143 -10.93 -19.38 2.41
N ILE A 144 -10.89 -20.71 2.34
CA ILE A 144 -12.05 -21.54 2.08
C ILE A 144 -12.91 -21.61 3.33
N GLY A 145 -14.21 -21.39 3.16
CA GLY A 145 -15.24 -21.69 4.13
C GLY A 145 -16.07 -22.87 3.60
N ASN A 146 -17.22 -22.57 3.03
CA ASN A 146 -18.17 -23.54 2.48
C ASN A 146 -17.78 -24.04 1.08
N GLY A 147 -16.87 -23.37 0.38
CA GLY A 147 -16.33 -23.80 -0.91
C GLY A 147 -17.30 -23.69 -2.09
N LEU A 148 -18.42 -22.98 -1.96
CA LEU A 148 -19.41 -22.80 -3.03
C LEU A 148 -18.97 -21.77 -4.07
N ASP A 149 -18.34 -20.68 -3.62
CA ASP A 149 -17.95 -19.55 -4.47
C ASP A 149 -16.54 -19.73 -5.07
N SER A 150 -15.86 -20.82 -4.72
CA SER A 150 -14.48 -21.12 -5.11
C SER A 150 -14.41 -22.30 -6.07
N SER A 151 -13.64 -22.14 -7.14
CA SER A 151 -13.47 -23.20 -8.13
C SER A 151 -12.44 -24.22 -7.69
N PHE A 152 -12.79 -25.50 -7.76
CA PHE A 152 -11.93 -26.61 -7.34
C PHE A 152 -10.61 -26.67 -8.13
N TRP A 153 -10.65 -26.47 -9.44
CA TRP A 153 -9.46 -26.63 -10.28
C TRP A 153 -8.67 -25.34 -10.53
N PHE A 154 -9.36 -24.21 -10.57
CA PHE A 154 -8.80 -22.95 -11.02
C PHE A 154 -8.31 -22.05 -9.89
N ASP A 155 -8.92 -22.13 -8.71
CA ASP A 155 -8.52 -21.30 -7.58
C ASP A 155 -7.35 -21.93 -6.82
N THR A 156 -6.50 -21.09 -6.23
CA THR A 156 -5.38 -21.54 -5.40
C THR A 156 -5.85 -21.59 -3.96
N TRP A 157 -6.45 -22.72 -3.59
CA TRP A 157 -7.07 -22.93 -2.29
C TRP A 157 -6.30 -23.95 -1.42
N CYS A 158 -5.45 -24.77 -2.04
CA CYS A 158 -4.49 -25.64 -1.35
C CYS A 158 -3.08 -25.40 -1.90
N GLY A 159 -2.14 -24.99 -1.03
CA GLY A 159 -0.76 -24.68 -1.40
C GLY A 159 -0.60 -23.39 -2.20
N ASN A 160 0.41 -23.34 -3.06
CA ASN A 160 0.85 -22.12 -3.76
C ASN A 160 0.45 -22.07 -5.24
N GLN A 161 -0.21 -23.10 -5.77
CA GLN A 161 -0.60 -23.20 -7.17
C GLN A 161 -1.99 -23.83 -7.31
N PRO A 162 -2.72 -23.56 -8.41
CA PRO A 162 -4.03 -24.16 -8.63
C PRO A 162 -3.90 -25.65 -8.96
N LEU A 163 -4.87 -26.45 -8.51
CA LEU A 163 -4.84 -27.92 -8.61
C LEU A 163 -4.73 -28.42 -10.06
N LYS A 164 -5.26 -27.70 -11.04
CA LYS A 164 -5.10 -28.04 -12.47
C LYS A 164 -3.64 -28.13 -12.92
N THR A 165 -2.75 -27.38 -12.26
CA THR A 165 -1.32 -27.31 -12.61
C THR A 165 -0.55 -28.41 -11.91
N MET A 166 -0.92 -28.74 -10.67
CA MET A 166 -0.31 -29.82 -9.90
C MET A 166 -0.76 -31.21 -10.40
N TYR A 167 -2.03 -31.35 -10.78
CA TYR A 167 -2.64 -32.63 -11.17
C TYR A 167 -3.29 -32.56 -12.56
N PRO A 168 -2.54 -32.24 -13.63
CA PRO A 168 -3.08 -32.00 -14.96
C PRO A 168 -3.74 -33.24 -15.57
N ARG A 169 -3.28 -34.45 -15.24
CA ARG A 169 -3.85 -35.69 -15.79
C ARG A 169 -5.23 -35.97 -15.19
N VAL A 170 -5.39 -35.75 -13.89
CA VAL A 170 -6.68 -35.90 -13.20
C VAL A 170 -7.66 -34.80 -13.64
N PHE A 171 -7.19 -33.56 -13.80
CA PHE A 171 -8.00 -32.47 -14.34
C PHE A 171 -8.61 -32.77 -15.73
N LEU A 172 -7.88 -33.50 -16.58
CA LEU A 172 -8.39 -33.90 -17.90
C LEU A 172 -9.45 -35.01 -17.84
N LEU A 173 -9.41 -35.84 -16.79
CA LEU A 173 -10.37 -36.92 -16.57
C LEU A 173 -11.70 -36.40 -16.02
N ASP A 174 -11.71 -35.22 -15.41
CA ASP A 174 -12.92 -34.61 -14.88
C ASP A 174 -13.93 -34.24 -15.98
N THR A 175 -15.20 -34.60 -15.76
CA THR A 175 -16.32 -34.20 -16.64
C THR A 175 -16.61 -32.71 -16.53
N ASP A 176 -16.58 -32.16 -15.31
CA ASP A 176 -16.83 -30.73 -15.02
C ASP A 176 -15.58 -30.03 -14.50
N LYS A 177 -15.00 -29.19 -15.37
CA LYS A 177 -13.80 -28.41 -15.09
C LYS A 177 -14.09 -27.18 -14.22
N ARG A 178 -15.33 -26.70 -14.17
CA ARG A 178 -15.73 -25.49 -13.43
C ARG A 178 -16.44 -25.81 -12.12
N CYS A 179 -16.25 -27.03 -11.61
CA CYS A 179 -16.83 -27.48 -10.36
C CYS A 179 -16.37 -26.62 -9.16
N SER A 180 -17.25 -26.52 -8.17
CA SER A 180 -16.99 -25.86 -6.89
C SER A 180 -16.26 -26.80 -5.93
N ILE A 181 -15.51 -26.24 -4.98
CA ILE A 181 -14.81 -27.03 -3.95
C ILE A 181 -15.80 -27.85 -3.11
N ALA A 182 -16.93 -27.25 -2.74
CA ALA A 182 -18.00 -27.91 -1.98
C ALA A 182 -18.46 -29.20 -2.64
N SER A 183 -18.61 -29.18 -3.97
CA SER A 183 -19.07 -30.34 -4.73
C SER A 183 -18.07 -31.49 -4.76
N ARG A 184 -16.78 -31.24 -4.50
CA ARG A 184 -15.70 -32.23 -4.65
C ARG A 184 -15.10 -32.71 -3.35
N VAL A 185 -15.09 -31.88 -2.31
CA VAL A 185 -14.49 -32.24 -1.03
C VAL A 185 -15.34 -33.25 -0.25
N GLY A 186 -16.66 -33.26 -0.47
CA GLY A 186 -17.59 -34.23 0.13
C GLY A 186 -17.91 -35.47 -0.71
N LEU A 187 -17.22 -35.68 -1.85
CA LEU A 187 -17.50 -36.84 -2.71
C LEU A 187 -16.84 -38.11 -2.18
N ASN A 188 -17.67 -39.11 -1.89
CA ASN A 188 -17.23 -40.46 -1.55
C ASN A 188 -16.89 -41.28 -2.80
N ASP A 189 -17.59 -41.03 -3.91
CA ASP A 189 -17.42 -41.76 -5.16
C ASP A 189 -17.02 -40.83 -6.32
N TRP A 190 -15.81 -41.02 -6.81
CA TRP A 190 -15.23 -40.24 -7.90
C TRP A 190 -15.59 -40.79 -9.29
N SER A 191 -16.09 -42.01 -9.38
CA SER A 191 -16.48 -42.64 -10.64
C SER A 191 -17.65 -41.91 -11.32
N LEU A 192 -18.51 -41.26 -10.53
CA LEU A 192 -19.64 -40.45 -11.00
C LEU A 192 -19.22 -39.16 -11.69
N VAL A 193 -18.00 -38.68 -11.42
CA VAL A 193 -17.57 -37.35 -11.86
C VAL A 193 -16.37 -37.40 -12.80
N LEU A 194 -15.59 -38.47 -12.75
CA LEU A 194 -14.58 -38.75 -13.75
C LEU A 194 -15.21 -39.40 -14.98
N ARG A 195 -14.72 -39.06 -16.17
CA ARG A 195 -15.12 -39.69 -17.43
C ARG A 195 -14.79 -41.18 -17.46
N ARG A 196 -13.77 -41.58 -16.71
CA ARG A 196 -13.26 -42.94 -16.55
C ARG A 196 -12.31 -42.98 -15.36
N ASP A 197 -12.10 -44.15 -14.80
CA ASP A 197 -11.12 -44.34 -13.73
C ASP A 197 -9.67 -44.13 -14.21
N PRO A 198 -8.78 -43.64 -13.33
CA PRO A 198 -7.35 -43.49 -13.63
C PRO A 198 -6.73 -44.83 -13.99
N ARG A 199 -6.06 -44.91 -15.15
CA ARG A 199 -5.58 -46.19 -15.72
C ARG A 199 -4.24 -46.68 -15.15
N GLY A 200 -3.77 -46.07 -14.05
CA GLY A 200 -2.49 -46.38 -13.41
C GLY A 200 -1.37 -45.39 -13.74
N GLY A 201 -0.16 -45.67 -13.24
CA GLY A 201 1.03 -44.84 -13.47
C GLY A 201 0.89 -43.43 -12.89
N VAL A 202 1.28 -42.42 -13.68
CA VAL A 202 1.27 -41.01 -13.26
C VAL A 202 -0.14 -40.50 -12.95
N GLU A 203 -1.18 -41.03 -13.63
CA GLU A 203 -2.57 -40.64 -13.36
C GLU A 203 -3.00 -41.04 -11.94
N LEU A 204 -2.66 -42.28 -11.52
CA LEU A 204 -3.00 -42.80 -10.21
C LEU A 204 -2.21 -42.11 -9.09
N VAL A 205 -0.92 -41.82 -9.32
CA VAL A 205 -0.10 -41.06 -8.36
C VAL A 205 -0.67 -39.67 -8.14
N GLN A 206 -1.05 -38.96 -9.21
CA GLN A 206 -1.68 -37.64 -9.10
C GLN A 206 -3.05 -37.72 -8.41
N PHE A 207 -3.83 -38.77 -8.69
CA PHE A 207 -5.14 -38.97 -8.08
C PHE A 207 -5.03 -39.25 -6.57
N ASN A 208 -4.12 -40.13 -6.15
CA ASN A 208 -3.89 -40.41 -4.73
C ASN A 208 -3.40 -39.17 -3.97
N ALA A 209 -2.50 -38.38 -4.59
CA ALA A 209 -2.05 -37.12 -4.01
C ALA A 209 -3.19 -36.10 -3.87
N LEU A 210 -4.06 -36.00 -4.88
CA LEU A 210 -5.26 -35.17 -4.83
C LEU A 210 -6.22 -35.62 -3.72
N GLN A 211 -6.48 -36.92 -3.59
CA GLN A 211 -7.35 -37.46 -2.54
C GLN A 211 -6.82 -37.16 -1.14
N ASN A 212 -5.50 -37.22 -0.94
CA ASN A 212 -4.88 -36.85 0.34
C ASN A 212 -5.07 -35.36 0.65
N VAL A 213 -4.97 -34.49 -0.36
CA VAL A 213 -5.27 -33.06 -0.20
C VAL A 213 -6.72 -32.85 0.22
N ILE A 214 -7.66 -33.50 -0.47
CA ILE A 214 -9.10 -33.37 -0.20
C ILE A 214 -9.46 -33.88 1.20
N ARG A 215 -8.95 -35.04 1.59
CA ARG A 215 -9.19 -35.62 2.93
C ARG A 215 -8.74 -34.72 4.07
N ASN A 216 -7.66 -33.97 3.86
CA ASN A 216 -7.12 -33.05 4.86
C ASN A 216 -7.82 -31.69 4.87
N THR A 217 -8.82 -31.47 4.00
CA THR A 217 -9.51 -30.18 3.89
C THR A 217 -10.85 -30.22 4.60
N ILE A 218 -11.00 -29.34 5.60
CA ILE A 218 -12.21 -29.23 6.40
C ILE A 218 -12.95 -27.98 5.93
N LEU A 219 -14.16 -28.16 5.40
CA LEU A 219 -15.05 -27.06 5.07
C LEU A 219 -15.74 -26.57 6.34
N SER A 220 -16.08 -25.28 6.37
CA SER A 220 -16.88 -24.68 7.44
C SER A 220 -18.17 -24.11 6.86
N ASP A 221 -19.18 -23.91 7.70
CA ASP A 221 -20.48 -23.36 7.26
C ASP A 221 -20.42 -21.86 6.88
N GLN A 222 -19.27 -21.20 7.07
CA GLN A 222 -19.09 -19.80 6.71
C GLN A 222 -18.79 -19.66 5.21
N ARG A 223 -19.14 -18.52 4.61
CA ARG A 223 -18.79 -18.23 3.21
C ARG A 223 -17.28 -18.11 3.02
N ASP A 224 -16.82 -18.35 1.80
CA ASP A 224 -15.41 -18.14 1.42
C ASP A 224 -15.01 -16.67 1.57
N ILE A 225 -13.85 -16.41 2.18
CA ILE A 225 -13.37 -15.05 2.48
C ILE A 225 -12.03 -14.80 1.78
N TRP A 226 -11.84 -13.57 1.29
CA TRP A 226 -10.53 -13.12 0.83
C TRP A 226 -9.64 -12.74 2.02
N GLN A 227 -8.49 -13.39 2.11
CA GLN A 227 -7.47 -13.12 3.11
C GLN A 227 -6.37 -12.23 2.53
N TRP A 228 -5.87 -11.31 3.35
CA TRP A 228 -4.80 -10.39 3.03
C TRP A 228 -3.55 -10.75 3.82
N SER A 229 -2.47 -11.11 3.13
CA SER A 229 -1.26 -11.68 3.77
C SER A 229 -0.32 -10.64 4.42
N LEU A 230 -0.51 -9.34 4.17
CA LEU A 230 0.46 -8.32 4.60
C LEU A 230 0.39 -7.92 6.07
N ASP A 231 -0.78 -7.98 6.70
CA ASP A 231 -0.97 -7.56 8.10
C ASP A 231 -1.69 -8.60 8.96
N GLY A 232 -1.80 -9.84 8.48
CA GLY A 232 -2.47 -10.93 9.19
C GLY A 232 -3.95 -10.68 9.48
N SER A 233 -4.51 -9.58 8.96
CA SER A 233 -5.90 -9.19 9.18
C SER A 233 -6.83 -10.02 8.29
N SER A 234 -8.08 -10.19 8.72
CA SER A 234 -9.09 -10.99 8.03
C SER A 234 -9.66 -10.32 6.77
N GLY A 235 -8.98 -9.29 6.22
CA GLY A 235 -9.44 -8.59 5.02
C GLY A 235 -8.45 -7.56 4.48
N PHE A 236 -8.82 -6.95 3.35
CA PHE A 236 -7.98 -5.93 2.70
C PHE A 236 -7.86 -4.67 3.56
N SER A 237 -6.61 -4.23 3.76
CA SER A 237 -6.29 -3.04 4.54
C SER A 237 -5.55 -2.03 3.68
N VAL A 238 -6.19 -0.87 3.48
CA VAL A 238 -5.60 0.26 2.75
C VAL A 238 -4.33 0.76 3.45
N ALA A 239 -4.27 0.66 4.77
CA ALA A 239 -3.12 1.11 5.56
C ALA A 239 -1.87 0.26 5.28
N SER A 240 -2.02 -1.07 5.22
CA SER A 240 -0.89 -1.98 4.98
C SER A 240 -0.38 -1.86 3.55
N ILE A 241 -1.26 -1.82 2.55
CA ILE A 241 -0.81 -1.63 1.16
C ILE A 241 -0.16 -0.26 0.96
N ARG A 242 -0.69 0.78 1.62
CA ARG A 242 -0.11 2.12 1.53
C ARG A 242 1.29 2.16 2.13
N SER A 243 1.50 1.53 3.27
CA SER A 243 2.84 1.43 3.85
C SER A 243 3.81 0.69 2.93
N LEU A 244 3.38 -0.37 2.25
CA LEU A 244 4.21 -1.11 1.29
C LEU A 244 4.52 -0.27 0.03
N VAL A 245 3.55 0.49 -0.47
CA VAL A 245 3.75 1.37 -1.63
C VAL A 245 4.69 2.52 -1.28
N ASP A 246 4.47 3.17 -0.14
CA ASP A 246 5.31 4.27 0.32
C ASP A 246 6.76 3.78 0.57
N SER A 247 6.96 2.57 1.11
CA SER A 247 8.30 2.01 1.36
C SER A 247 9.12 1.76 0.09
N ARG A 248 8.45 1.42 -1.01
CA ARG A 248 9.09 1.13 -2.30
C ARG A 248 9.30 2.39 -3.15
N LEU A 249 8.51 3.44 -2.91
CA LEU A 249 8.52 4.66 -3.72
C LEU A 249 9.25 5.84 -3.08
N LEU A 250 9.33 5.88 -1.74
CA LEU A 250 9.96 6.98 -1.02
C LEU A 250 11.39 6.62 -0.60
N VAL A 251 12.23 7.65 -0.44
CA VAL A 251 13.60 7.48 0.05
C VAL A 251 13.55 7.06 1.51
N THR A 252 13.99 5.84 1.80
CA THR A 252 14.01 5.26 3.15
C THR A 252 15.33 5.59 3.87
N CYS A 253 15.28 5.65 5.20
CA CYS A 253 16.47 5.48 6.04
C CYS A 253 16.29 4.27 6.94
N ASN A 254 17.39 3.56 7.21
CA ASN A 254 17.39 2.27 7.93
C ASN A 254 16.96 2.35 9.41
N GLU A 255 16.58 3.53 9.90
CA GLU A 255 16.21 3.73 11.30
C GLU A 255 14.86 4.43 11.44
N ALA A 256 13.97 3.81 12.22
CA ALA A 256 12.66 4.37 12.53
C ALA A 256 12.75 5.69 13.33
N THR A 257 11.81 6.59 13.05
CA THR A 257 11.53 7.77 13.86
C THR A 257 10.87 7.33 15.15
N ARG A 258 11.60 7.45 16.27
CA ARG A 258 11.05 7.24 17.61
C ARG A 258 10.33 8.52 18.05
N TRP A 259 9.03 8.42 18.33
CA TRP A 259 8.25 9.51 18.91
C TRP A 259 7.91 9.17 20.36
N ASN A 260 8.14 10.12 21.25
CA ASN A 260 7.66 10.02 22.62
C ASN A 260 6.24 10.59 22.71
N ARG A 261 5.28 9.81 23.22
CA ARG A 261 3.90 10.27 23.44
C ARG A 261 3.80 11.35 24.52
N LEU A 262 4.73 11.38 25.48
CA LEU A 262 4.80 12.36 26.57
C LEU A 262 5.37 13.71 26.12
N LEU A 263 6.08 13.74 24.98
CA LEU A 263 6.67 14.99 24.47
C LEU A 263 5.71 15.70 23.51
N PRO A 264 5.57 17.03 23.64
CA PRO A 264 4.86 17.83 22.64
C PRO A 264 5.41 17.60 21.23
N ILE A 265 4.54 17.61 20.22
CA ILE A 265 4.91 17.34 18.80
C ILE A 265 6.09 18.21 18.35
N LYS A 266 6.16 19.48 18.78
CA LYS A 266 7.27 20.38 18.45
C LYS A 266 8.64 19.85 18.90
N VAL A 267 8.70 19.21 20.07
CA VAL A 267 9.93 18.62 20.63
C VAL A 267 10.31 17.36 19.88
N ASN A 268 9.33 16.50 19.58
CA ASN A 268 9.53 15.32 18.76
C ASN A 268 10.08 15.65 17.36
N VAL A 269 9.57 16.70 16.71
CA VAL A 269 10.10 17.15 15.40
C VAL A 269 11.50 17.74 15.55
N PHE A 270 11.81 18.43 16.64
CA PHE A 270 13.16 18.91 16.92
C PHE A 270 14.16 17.75 17.08
N LEU A 271 13.84 16.75 17.91
CA LEU A 271 14.67 15.55 18.09
C LEU A 271 14.87 14.79 16.78
N TRP A 272 13.82 14.68 15.96
CA TRP A 272 13.92 14.09 14.63
C TRP A 272 14.91 14.86 13.72
N ARG A 273 14.91 16.21 13.75
CA ARG A 273 15.89 17.02 12.99
C ARG A 273 17.31 16.87 13.54
N LEU A 274 17.45 16.80 14.85
CA LEU A 274 18.72 16.61 15.54
C LEU A 274 19.35 15.28 15.12
N LYS A 275 18.58 14.20 15.15
CA LYS A 275 19.02 12.88 14.70
C LYS A 275 19.50 12.87 13.24
N LEU A 276 18.95 13.74 12.40
CA LEU A 276 19.35 13.88 11.01
C LEU A 276 20.53 14.83 10.78
N ASN A 277 21.09 15.44 11.84
CA ASN A 277 22.09 16.50 11.79
C ASN A 277 21.63 17.68 10.92
N LYS A 278 20.32 18.00 10.92
CA LYS A 278 19.70 19.07 10.12
C LYS A 278 19.11 20.18 10.98
N LEU A 279 19.87 20.62 11.98
CA LEU A 279 19.54 21.79 12.78
C LEU A 279 20.09 23.07 12.13
N PRO A 280 19.33 24.18 12.16
CA PRO A 280 19.82 25.48 11.71
C PRO A 280 20.77 26.08 12.78
N SER A 281 21.95 25.51 12.91
CA SER A 281 23.05 26.06 13.72
C SER A 281 24.25 26.36 12.83
N ARG A 282 24.99 27.43 13.15
CA ARG A 282 26.20 27.85 12.43
C ARG A 282 27.36 26.84 12.50
N VAL A 283 27.25 25.79 13.31
CA VAL A 283 28.34 24.86 13.66
C VAL A 283 28.09 23.44 13.13
N THR A 284 27.38 23.29 12.01
CA THR A 284 27.01 21.98 11.44
C THR A 284 28.16 21.27 10.68
N ASN A 285 29.41 21.44 11.15
CA ASN A 285 30.57 20.68 10.68
C ASN A 285 31.45 20.11 11.82
N MET A 286 31.03 20.18 13.08
CA MET A 286 31.75 19.52 14.17
C MET A 286 30.87 18.49 14.88
N VAL A 287 31.25 17.23 14.65
CA VAL A 287 31.02 16.06 15.51
C VAL A 287 29.56 15.60 15.65
N ALA A 288 29.18 14.68 14.75
CA ALA A 288 28.21 13.64 15.06
C ALA A 288 28.82 12.25 14.76
N THR A 289 30.06 12.06 15.18
CA THR A 289 30.68 10.74 15.38
C THR A 289 30.70 10.46 16.87
N SER A 290 29.54 10.29 17.47
CA SER A 290 29.41 9.50 18.70
C SER A 290 28.07 8.78 18.64
N SER A 291 28.16 7.47 18.50
CA SER A 291 27.11 6.48 18.41
C SER A 291 26.31 6.30 19.72
N ASN A 292 26.20 7.33 20.57
CA ASN A 292 25.51 7.25 21.86
C ASN A 292 24.95 8.62 22.29
N PHE A 293 23.86 9.06 21.68
CA PHE A 293 22.93 9.95 22.39
C PHE A 293 21.96 9.08 23.20
N MET A 294 22.43 8.71 24.40
CA MET A 294 21.69 8.04 25.44
C MET A 294 20.67 9.02 26.02
N PHE A 295 19.48 9.12 25.41
CA PHE A 295 18.28 9.61 26.12
C PHE A 295 17.59 8.41 26.76
N CYS A 296 17.93 8.20 28.03
CA CYS A 296 17.27 7.36 29.04
C CYS A 296 16.67 6.05 28.53
N THR A 297 17.39 4.97 28.83
CA THR A 297 16.87 3.62 29.03
C THR A 297 15.66 3.67 29.95
N ASN A 298 14.46 3.59 29.37
CA ASN A 298 13.23 2.97 29.91
C ASN A 298 12.10 3.33 28.93
N TRP A 299 12.11 2.66 27.79
CA TRP A 299 11.06 2.73 26.77
C TRP A 299 10.42 1.36 26.69
N GLU A 300 9.62 1.02 27.71
CA GLU A 300 8.75 -0.14 27.62
C GLU A 300 7.62 0.13 26.62
N VAL A 301 7.38 -0.90 25.83
CA VAL A 301 6.48 -0.93 24.69
C VAL A 301 5.06 -1.13 25.21
N ALA A 302 4.19 -0.15 24.96
CA ALA A 302 2.73 -0.32 24.89
C ALA A 302 2.11 0.67 23.88
#